data_AF-A0A2V7XP05-F1
#
_entry.id   AF-A0A2V7XP05-F1
#
_cell.length_a   1.000
_cell.length_b   1.000
_cell.length_c   1.000
_cell.angle_alpha   90.00
_cell.angle_beta   90.00
_cell.angle_gamma   90.00
#
_symmetry.space_group_name_H-M   'P 1'
#
loop_
_entity.id
_entity.type
_entity.pdbx_description
1 polymer ?
#
loop_
_entity_poly.entity_id
_entity_poly.type
_entity_poly.pdbx_seq_one_letter_code
_entity_poly.pdbx_strand_id
1 'polypeptide(L)' 'RDEINRIIVEELTYGVFKPEAVAYFQGVMQRMKDAGCDAVVLGCTEIPLIMNDANSPLPTLDSTRLLARAALANAHLRH' A
#
# COMPACT_ATOMS: atom_id res chain seq x y z
N ARG A 1 -2.54 8.61 12.66
CA ARG A 1 -1.89 7.27 12.64
C ARG A 1 -2.91 6.22 13.06
N ASP A 2 -3.73 6.53 14.06
CA ASP A 2 -4.77 5.65 14.61
C ASP A 2 -5.81 5.20 13.58
N GLU A 3 -6.28 6.09 12.70
CA GLU A 3 -7.31 5.73 11.71
C GLU A 3 -6.80 4.79 10.60
N ILE A 4 -5.55 4.93 10.16
CA ILE A 4 -4.93 3.97 9.22
C ILE A 4 -4.90 2.57 9.85
N ASN A 5 -4.45 2.49 11.11
CA ASN A 5 -4.37 1.23 11.84
C ASN A 5 -5.76 0.61 12.07
N ARG A 6 -6.76 1.43 12.43
CA ARG A 6 -8.15 1.01 12.60
C ARG A 6 -8.68 0.37 11.32
N ILE A 7 -8.54 1.07 10.18
CA ILE A 7 -8.99 0.55 8.87
C ILE A 7 -8.30 -0.79 8.54
N ILE A 8 -6.98 -0.88 8.73
CA ILE A 8 -6.23 -2.10 8.44
C ILE A 8 -6.73 -3.27 9.30
N VAL A 9 -6.75 -3.10 10.62
CA VAL A 9 -7.03 -4.18 11.58
C VAL A 9 -8.51 -4.55 11.63
N GLU A 10 -9.40 -3.57 11.61
CA GLU A 10 -10.84 -3.80 11.80
C GLU A 10 -11.59 -4.03 10.49
N GLU A 11 -11.03 -3.62 9.35
CA GLU A 11 -11.70 -3.76 8.04
C GLU A 11 -10.90 -4.68 7.10
N LEU A 12 -9.68 -4.29 6.73
CA LEU A 12 -8.94 -4.99 5.67
C LEU A 12 -8.53 -6.42 6.07
N THR A 13 -8.14 -6.65 7.33
CA THR A 13 -7.82 -7.99 7.85
C THR A 13 -9.01 -8.96 7.75
N TYR A 14 -10.24 -8.45 7.77
CA TYR A 14 -11.47 -9.24 7.62
C TYR A 14 -12.03 -9.22 6.20
N GLY A 15 -11.28 -8.69 5.22
CA GLY A 15 -11.71 -8.60 3.82
C GLY A 15 -12.82 -7.58 3.56
N VAL A 16 -13.02 -6.62 4.48
CA VAL A 16 -14.01 -5.56 4.34
C VAL A 16 -13.36 -4.36 3.64
N PHE A 17 -13.77 -4.09 2.41
CA PHE A 17 -13.22 -3.02 1.58
C PHE A 17 -14.26 -1.92 1.36
N LYS A 18 -14.11 -0.81 2.08
CA LYS A 18 -15.04 0.31 2.02
C LYS A 18 -14.53 1.42 1.08
N PRO A 19 -15.40 2.06 0.28
CA PRO A 19 -15.02 3.24 -0.50
C PRO A 19 -14.43 4.36 0.36
N GLU A 20 -14.90 4.51 1.60
CA GLU A 20 -14.42 5.50 2.55
C GLU A 20 -12.96 5.23 2.97
N ALA A 21 -12.57 3.96 3.08
CA ALA A 21 -11.19 3.58 3.35
C ALA A 21 -10.27 4.01 2.18
N VAL A 22 -10.67 3.73 0.94
CA VAL A 22 -9.93 4.16 -0.26
C VAL A 22 -9.77 5.69 -0.27
N ALA A 23 -10.87 6.43 -0.08
CA ALA A 23 -10.85 7.89 -0.05
C ALA A 23 -9.95 8.43 1.07
N TYR A 24 -9.97 7.79 2.24
CA TYR A 24 -9.09 8.15 3.35
C TYR A 24 -7.61 7.97 2.99
N PHE A 25 -7.23 6.82 2.41
CA PHE A 25 -5.85 6.57 1.98
C PHE A 25 -5.41 7.53 0.86
N GLN A 26 -6.27 7.82 -0.12
CA GLN A 26 -6.00 8.83 -1.15
C GLN A 26 -5.74 10.20 -0.54
N GLY A 27 -6.54 10.62 0.44
CA GLY A 27 -6.35 11.88 1.16
C GLY A 27 -5.03 11.93 1.94
N VAL A 28 -4.61 10.82 2.55
CA VAL A 28 -3.31 10.72 3.21
C VAL A 28 -2.18 10.87 2.19
N MET A 29 -2.23 10.12 1.08
CA MET A 29 -1.20 10.15 0.03
C MET A 29 -1.13 11.50 -0.66
N GLN A 30 -2.27 12.19 -0.84
CA GLN A 30 -2.30 13.54 -1.38
C GLN A 30 -1.58 14.53 -0.46
N ARG A 31 -1.80 14.47 0.86
CA ARG A 31 -1.05 15.30 1.81
C ARG A 31 0.46 15.03 1.78
N MET A 32 0.87 13.78 1.54
CA MET A 32 2.28 13.44 1.38
C MET A 32 2.86 14.01 0.08
N LYS A 33 2.09 13.97 -1.01
CA LYS A 33 2.46 14.61 -2.28
C LYS A 33 2.65 16.11 -2.13
N ASP A 34 1.69 16.76 -1.47
CA ASP A 34 1.72 18.20 -1.23
C ASP A 34 2.90 18.60 -0.32
N ALA A 35 3.38 17.67 0.51
CA ALA A 35 4.59 17.81 1.32
C ALA A 35 5.90 17.51 0.55
N GLY A 36 5.83 17.18 -0.74
CA GLY A 36 7.01 16.95 -1.60
C GLY A 36 7.51 15.51 -1.64
N CYS A 37 6.70 14.52 -1.24
CA CYS A 37 7.08 13.11 -1.41
C CYS A 37 6.99 12.66 -2.87
N ASP A 38 7.99 11.93 -3.35
CA ASP A 38 8.03 11.41 -4.73
C ASP A 38 7.28 10.08 -4.90
N ALA A 39 7.14 9.30 -3.83
CA ALA A 39 6.49 7.98 -3.83
C ALA A 39 6.02 7.59 -2.43
N VAL A 40 5.13 6.59 -2.35
CA VAL A 40 4.64 6.01 -1.09
C VAL A 40 4.89 4.50 -1.04
N VAL A 41 5.38 4.01 0.10
CA VAL A 41 5.58 2.57 0.30
C VAL A 41 4.31 1.93 0.85
N LEU A 42 3.84 0.85 0.22
CA LEU A 42 2.71 0.05 0.71
C LEU A 42 3.25 -1.01 1.69
N GLY A 43 3.39 -0.61 2.95
CA GLY A 43 4.13 -1.37 3.97
C GLY A 43 3.39 -2.53 4.65
N CYS A 44 2.10 -2.72 4.37
CA CYS A 44 1.31 -3.84 4.89
C CYS A 44 0.75 -4.63 3.72
N THR A 45 0.57 -5.94 3.88
CA THR A 45 0.07 -6.84 2.84
C THR A 45 -1.36 -6.53 2.41
N GLU A 46 -2.13 -5.85 3.25
CA GLU A 46 -3.53 -5.49 3.05
C GLU A 46 -3.70 -4.20 2.25
N ILE A 47 -2.75 -3.26 2.34
CA ILE A 47 -2.86 -1.95 1.67
C ILE A 47 -2.88 -2.10 0.14
N PRO A 48 -2.07 -2.98 -0.50
CA PRO A 48 -2.16 -3.26 -1.93
C PRO A 48 -3.52 -3.78 -2.41
N LEU A 49 -4.40 -4.27 -1.51
CA LEU A 49 -5.75 -4.72 -1.89
C LEU A 49 -6.69 -3.56 -2.22
N ILE A 50 -6.43 -2.36 -1.69
CA ILE A 50 -7.27 -1.18 -1.89
C ILE A 50 -6.54 -0.01 -2.59
N MET A 51 -5.21 0.00 -2.57
CA MET A 51 -4.39 1.08 -3.14
C MET A 51 -3.35 0.54 -4.13
N ASN A 52 -3.22 1.20 -5.27
CA ASN A 52 -2.23 0.91 -6.30
C ASN A 52 -1.92 2.16 -7.14
N ASP A 53 -1.02 2.04 -8.13
CA ASP A 53 -0.65 3.15 -9.01
C ASP A 53 -1.84 3.76 -9.79
N ALA A 54 -2.90 2.99 -10.04
CA ALA A 54 -4.04 3.48 -10.81
C ALA A 54 -4.97 4.40 -10.00
N ASN A 55 -4.96 4.29 -8.67
CA ASN A 55 -5.82 5.09 -7.79
C ASN A 55 -5.06 5.92 -6.75
N SER A 56 -3.73 5.88 -6.76
CA SER A 56 -2.87 6.67 -5.90
C SER A 56 -2.45 7.98 -6.56
N PRO A 57 -2.42 9.12 -5.83
CA PRO A 57 -1.89 10.38 -6.35
C PRO A 57 -0.36 10.39 -6.49
N LEU A 58 0.32 9.40 -5.91
CA LEU A 58 1.78 9.18 -5.97
C LEU A 58 2.11 7.77 -6.48
N PRO A 59 3.26 7.57 -7.15
CA PRO A 59 3.79 6.24 -7.41
C PRO A 59 3.83 5.39 -6.14
N THR A 60 3.35 4.15 -6.21
CA THR A 60 3.34 3.21 -5.09
C THR A 60 4.50 2.23 -5.20
N LEU A 61 5.20 2.03 -4.08
CA LEU A 61 6.26 1.04 -3.94
C LEU A 61 5.73 -0.07 -3.05
N ASP A 62 5.31 -1.16 -3.65
CA ASP A 62 4.90 -2.35 -2.90
C ASP A 62 6.17 -3.06 -2.38
N SER A 63 6.51 -2.81 -1.11
CA SER A 63 7.66 -3.45 -0.46
C SER A 63 7.50 -4.97 -0.42
N THR A 64 6.27 -5.48 -0.34
CA THR A 64 5.98 -6.92 -0.41
C THR A 64 6.30 -7.45 -1.79
N ARG A 65 5.93 -6.72 -2.85
CA ARG A 65 6.25 -7.10 -4.23
C ARG A 65 7.74 -6.98 -4.52
N LEU A 66 8.44 -5.99 -3.98
CA LEU A 66 9.90 -5.88 -4.09
C LEU A 66 10.62 -7.02 -3.38
N LEU A 67 10.22 -7.35 -2.14
CA LEU A 67 10.75 -8.49 -1.39
C LEU A 67 10.40 -9.84 -2.05
N ALA A 68 9.16 -10.03 -2.51
CA ALA A 68 8.74 -11.24 -3.20
C ALA A 68 9.45 -11.42 -4.54
N ARG A 69 9.62 -10.34 -5.33
CA ARG A 69 10.42 -10.38 -6.56
C ARG A 69 11.89 -10.67 -6.28
N ALA A 70 12.46 -10.10 -5.21
CA ALA A 70 13.82 -10.42 -4.80
C ALA A 70 13.95 -11.89 -4.34
N ALA A 71 12.98 -12.42 -3.60
CA ALA A 71 12.95 -13.82 -3.17
C ALA A 71 12.84 -14.79 -4.36
N LEU A 72 11.94 -14.50 -5.31
CA LEU A 72 11.80 -15.29 -6.55
C LEU A 72 13.05 -15.22 -7.43
N ALA A 73 13.64 -14.02 -7.62
CA ALA A 73 14.88 -13.87 -8.38
C ALA A 73 16.04 -14.66 -7.76
N ASN A 74 16.17 -14.67 -6.42
CA ASN A 74 17.18 -15.48 -5.74
C ASN A 74 16.90 -16.99 -5.83
N ALA A 75 15.63 -17.41 -5.90
CA ALA A 75 15.27 -18.81 -6.08
C ALA A 75 15.63 -19.32 -7.49
N HIS A 76 15.50 -18.49 -8.52
CA HIS A 76 15.88 -18.84 -9.89
C HIS A 76 17.39 -18.86 -10.15
N LEU A 77 18.19 -18.17 -9.34
CA LEU A 77 19.66 -18.19 -9.38
C LEU A 77 20.30 -19.40 -8.66
N ARG A 78 19.48 -20.29 -8.09
CA ARG A 78 19.92 -21.50 -7.36
C ARG A 78 19.64 -22.82 -8.09
N HIS A 79 19.23 -22.74 -9.37
CA HIS A 79 19.21 -23.87 -10.30
C HIS A 79 20.26 -23.65 -11.40
#